data_AF-A0A226WZ70-F1
#
_entry.id   AF-A0A226WZ70-F1
#
_cell.length_a   1.000
_cell.length_b   1.000
_cell.length_c   1.000
_cell.angle_alpha   90.00
_cell.angle_beta   90.00
_cell.angle_gamma   90.00
#
_symmetry.space_group_name_H-M   'P 1'
#
loop_
_entity.id
_entity.type
_entity.pdbx_description
1 polymer ?
#
loop_
_entity_poly.entity_id
_entity_poly.type
_entity_poly.pdbx_seq_one_letter_code
_entity_poly.pdbx_strand_id
1 'polypeptide(L)' 'MITGGQRTRRGERPASEKKLADTAVETFGRVDVMINNAGLMPHSLLERLEVDDWNRTIDVKLKGVLSGMDAALP' A
#
# COMPACT_ATOMS: atom_id res chain seq x y z
N MET A 1 -20.18 -21.38 -9.57
CA MET A 1 -18.97 -21.52 -10.40
C MET A 1 -18.08 -20.33 -10.07
N ILE A 2 -17.10 -20.50 -9.17
CA ILE A 2 -16.20 -19.42 -8.73
C ILE A 2 -15.08 -19.36 -9.77
N THR A 3 -15.20 -18.47 -10.74
CA THR A 3 -14.20 -18.26 -11.78
C THR A 3 -13.08 -17.36 -11.29
N GLY A 4 -11.84 -17.86 -11.39
CA GLY A 4 -10.65 -17.04 -11.62
C GLY A 4 -10.11 -16.27 -10.43
N GLY A 5 -9.30 -16.95 -9.59
CA GLY A 5 -8.33 -16.25 -8.77
C GLY A 5 -7.34 -15.50 -9.67
N GLN A 6 -7.49 -14.18 -9.77
CA GLN A 6 -6.45 -13.33 -10.33
C GLN A 6 -5.20 -13.52 -9.48
N ARG A 7 -4.20 -14.18 -10.06
CA ARG A 7 -2.84 -14.25 -9.53
C ARG A 7 -2.35 -12.80 -9.44
N THR A 8 -2.41 -12.20 -8.26
CA THR A 8 -1.80 -10.89 -8.01
C THR A 8 -0.31 -11.07 -8.27
N ARG A 9 0.21 -10.47 -9.36
CA ARG A 9 1.64 -10.42 -9.64
C ARG A 9 2.36 -9.96 -8.37
N ARG A 10 3.30 -10.76 -7.89
CA ARG A 10 4.25 -10.34 -6.86
C ARG A 10 5.07 -9.21 -7.47
N GLY A 11 4.88 -8.00 -6.98
CA GLY A 11 5.75 -6.86 -7.24
C GLY A 11 5.30 -5.97 -8.39
N GLU A 12 4.72 -4.83 -8.04
CA GLU A 12 4.92 -3.59 -8.82
C GLU A 12 4.82 -2.30 -7.97
N ARG A 13 4.79 -2.39 -6.63
CA ARG A 13 5.02 -1.22 -5.75
C ARG A 13 5.95 -1.47 -4.54
N PRO A 14 7.26 -1.71 -4.74
CA PRO A 14 8.23 -1.66 -3.65
C PRO A 14 9.25 -0.51 -3.75
N ALA A 15 9.28 0.27 -4.84
CA ALA A 15 10.41 1.17 -5.10
C ALA A 15 10.36 2.49 -4.32
N SER A 16 9.19 3.12 -4.18
CA SER A 16 9.07 4.42 -3.52
C SER A 16 9.23 4.34 -1.99
N GLU A 17 8.60 3.35 -1.37
CA GLU A 17 8.57 3.13 0.06
C GLU A 17 9.92 2.65 0.57
N LYS A 18 10.57 1.73 -0.17
CA LYS A 18 11.93 1.29 0.17
C LYS A 18 12.92 2.44 0.08
N LYS A 19 12.86 3.23 -1.01
CA LYS A 19 13.69 4.43 -1.14
C LYS A 19 13.46 5.43 0.01
N LEU A 20 12.22 5.61 0.45
CA LEU A 20 11.89 6.45 1.61
C LEU A 20 12.56 5.94 2.89
N ALA A 21 12.44 4.64 3.18
CA ALA A 21 13.05 4.02 4.35
C ALA A 21 14.59 4.11 4.28
N ASP A 22 15.19 3.78 3.14
CA ASP A 22 16.64 3.85 2.91
C ASP A 22 17.16 5.28 3.12
N THR A 23 16.47 6.29 2.56
CA THR A 23 16.83 7.70 2.75
C THR A 23 16.78 8.11 4.22
N ALA A 24 15.77 7.65 4.97
CA ALA A 24 15.67 7.93 6.40
C ALA A 24 16.79 7.27 7.19
N VAL A 25 17.17 6.03 6.87
CA VAL A 25 18.32 5.35 7.49
C VAL A 25 19.63 6.07 7.14
N GLU A 26 19.84 6.46 5.89
CA GLU A 26 21.03 7.22 5.47
C GLU A 26 21.14 8.57 6.20
N THR A 27 20.01 9.24 6.42
CA THR A 27 19.98 10.59 7.02
C THR A 27 20.04 10.56 8.55
N PHE A 28 19.38 9.60 9.19
CA PHE A 28 19.15 9.57 10.64
C PHE A 28 19.78 8.37 11.35
N GLY A 29 20.40 7.45 10.60
CA GLY A 29 21.08 6.25 11.10
C GLY A 29 20.16 5.06 11.37
N ARG A 30 18.87 5.27 11.62
CA ARG A 30 17.86 4.23 11.85
C ARG A 30 16.43 4.74 11.66
N VAL A 31 15.48 3.82 11.54
CA VAL A 31 14.04 4.10 11.61
C VAL A 31 13.45 3.38 12.81
N ASP A 32 12.92 4.14 13.78
CA ASP A 32 12.29 3.57 14.98
C ASP A 32 10.80 3.34 14.81
N VAL A 33 10.12 4.23 14.08
CA VAL A 33 8.67 4.21 13.89
C VAL A 33 8.37 4.62 12.46
N MET A 34 7.53 3.84 11.79
CA MET A 34 6.94 4.20 10.50
C MET A 34 5.44 4.43 10.65
N ILE A 35 4.97 5.61 10.23
CA ILE A 35 3.55 5.98 10.28
C ILE A 35 2.93 5.84 8.89
N ASN A 36 2.14 4.78 8.69
CA ASN A 36 1.43 4.53 7.44
C ASN A 36 0.12 5.33 7.40
N ASN A 37 0.19 6.60 7.02
CA ASN A 37 -0.97 7.52 6.97
C ASN A 37 -1.40 7.90 5.54
N ALA A 38 -0.95 7.16 4.52
CA ALA A 38 -1.44 7.38 3.17
C ALA A 38 -2.92 6.97 3.08
N GLY A 39 -3.77 7.84 2.55
CA GLY A 39 -5.20 7.63 2.54
C GLY A 39 -5.91 8.30 1.38
N LEU A 40 -7.06 7.74 1.04
CA LEU A 40 -8.02 8.31 0.11
C LEU A 40 -9.44 8.10 0.63
N MET A 41 -10.37 8.95 0.19
CA MET A 41 -11.77 8.93 0.59
C MET A 41 -12.64 8.86 -0.66
N PRO A 42 -13.10 7.66 -1.07
CA PRO A 42 -14.13 7.55 -2.09
C PRO A 42 -15.45 8.08 -1.53
N HIS A 43 -16.21 8.81 -2.35
CA HIS A 43 -17.47 9.45 -1.94
C HIS A 43 -18.72 8.78 -2.53
N SER A 44 -18.56 7.62 -3.18
CA SER A 44 -19.68 6.94 -3.83
C SER A 44 -20.54 6.13 -2.84
N LEU A 45 -21.85 6.09 -3.10
CA LEU A 45 -22.76 5.18 -2.39
C LEU A 45 -22.44 3.73 -2.77
N LEU A 46 -22.57 2.81 -1.81
CA LEU A 46 -22.26 1.39 -2.04
C LEU A 46 -23.11 0.77 -3.18
N GLU A 47 -24.36 1.21 -3.34
CA GLU A 47 -25.27 0.72 -4.40
C GLU A 47 -24.80 1.05 -5.82
N ARG A 48 -23.89 2.02 -5.98
CA ARG A 48 -23.34 2.40 -7.29
C ARG A 48 -22.30 1.40 -7.79
N LEU A 49 -21.84 0.48 -6.95
CA LEU A 49 -20.92 -0.60 -7.32
C LEU A 49 -19.67 -0.08 -8.06
N GLU A 50 -19.12 1.04 -7.60
CA GLU A 50 -17.86 1.63 -8.12
C GLU A 50 -16.67 0.79 -7.62
N VAL A 51 -16.52 -0.42 -8.15
CA VAL A 51 -15.54 -1.42 -7.70
C VAL A 51 -14.11 -0.90 -7.82
N ASP A 52 -13.83 -0.05 -8.81
CA ASP A 52 -12.49 0.53 -9.00
C ASP A 52 -12.09 1.46 -7.85
N ASP A 53 -13.03 2.23 -7.30
CA ASP A 53 -12.80 3.07 -6.11
C ASP A 53 -12.52 2.22 -4.86
N TRP A 54 -13.17 1.08 -4.74
CA TRP A 54 -12.92 0.13 -3.66
C TRP A 54 -11.55 -0.52 -3.80
N ASN A 55 -11.18 -0.96 -5.01
CA ASN A 55 -9.86 -1.48 -5.32
C ASN A 55 -8.77 -0.46 -5.00
N ARG A 56 -8.97 0.81 -5.38
CA ARG A 56 -8.03 1.89 -5.08
C ARG A 56 -7.89 2.12 -3.57
N THR A 57 -9.00 2.04 -2.83
CA THR A 57 -9.00 2.14 -1.37
C THR A 57 -8.18 1.02 -0.73
N ILE A 58 -8.38 -0.22 -1.17
CA ILE A 58 -7.61 -1.38 -0.70
C ILE A 58 -6.14 -1.22 -1.04
N ASP A 59 -5.85 -0.76 -2.26
CA ASP A 59 -4.50 -0.54 -2.75
C ASP A 59 -3.72 0.50 -1.92
N VAL A 60 -4.38 1.51 -1.38
CA VAL A 60 -3.74 2.53 -0.55
C VAL A 60 -3.76 2.17 0.93
N LYS A 61 -4.93 1.85 1.49
CA LYS A 61 -5.10 1.69 2.94
C LYS A 61 -4.63 0.34 3.47
N LEU A 62 -4.67 -0.72 2.65
CA LEU A 62 -4.26 -2.06 3.07
C LEU A 62 -2.92 -2.44 2.46
N LYS A 63 -2.83 -2.50 1.13
CA LYS A 63 -1.57 -2.89 0.46
C LYS A 63 -0.46 -1.89 0.75
N GLY A 64 -0.78 -0.58 0.85
CA GLY A 64 0.19 0.45 1.23
C GLY A 64 0.80 0.23 2.63
N VAL A 65 0.02 -0.20 3.61
CA VAL A 65 0.52 -0.53 4.96
C VAL A 65 1.48 -1.72 4.90
N LEU A 66 1.11 -2.78 4.18
CA LEU A 66 1.97 -3.96 4.02
C LEU A 66 3.27 -3.63 3.29
N SER A 67 3.21 -2.83 2.22
CA SER A 67 4.39 -2.34 1.52
C SER A 67 5.29 -1.49 2.43
N GLY A 68 4.71 -0.63 3.29
CA GLY A 68 5.47 0.14 4.25
C GLY A 68 6.16 -0.73 5.31
N MET A 69 5.46 -1.75 5.81
CA MET A 69 6.06 -2.75 6.72
C MET A 69 7.24 -3.47 6.07
N ASP A 70 7.07 -3.97 4.84
CA ASP A 70 8.15 -4.63 4.08
C ASP A 70 9.35 -3.70 3.86
N ALA A 71 9.10 -2.42 3.56
CA ALA A 71 10.15 -1.43 3.36
C ALA A 71 10.94 -1.08 4.62
N ALA A 72 10.33 -1.16 5.81
CA ALA A 72 10.96 -0.83 7.09
C ALA A 72 11.71 -2.01 7.72
N LEU A 73 11.52 -3.24 7.21
CA LEU A 73 12.21 -4.43 7.72
C LEU A 73 13.59 -4.60 7.05
N PRO A 74 14.59 -5.14 7.77
CA PRO A 74 15.92 -5.45 7.23
C PRO A 74 15.92 -6.51 6.12
#